data_AF-A0A366EA42-F1
#
_entry.id   AF-A0A366EA42-F1
#
_cell.length_a   1.000
_cell.length_b   1.000
_cell.length_c   1.000
_cell.angle_alpha   90.00
_cell.angle_beta   90.00
_cell.angle_gamma   90.00
#
_symmetry.space_group_name_H-M   'P 1'
#
loop_
_entity.id
_entity.type
_entity.pdbx_description
1 polymer ?
#
loop_
_entity_poly.entity_id
_entity_poly.type
_entity_poly.pdbx_seq_one_letter_code
_entity_poly.pdbx_strand_id
1 'polypeptide(L)'
;MQKIYIASIFLIGLFLTACQQGDPNTNIDEKEQTTQQEQQADQSVPKKETAKTEEQDNASDGLNENESAKADDSTNEEDKQKEEKEIDKHIAKVEKSTGLHVVDNPESPEVYVNKQRTLPEGYVPPNLVVPDVSHYSSEGSPKRQLQKVAADALEQLFAEADQQGIGLVAVSGYRSYERQKQIYESAVANKGQEHADKFSARPGTSEHQTGLAMDVASATETAATLLEQSFKQTDAGTWLAENAHNFGFIIRYPEGKNEITGYNYEPWHIRYVGKEIATEIYNEDITLEEYFGYDY
;
A
#
# COMPACT_ATOMS: atom_id res chain seq x y z
N MET A 1 15.66 -63.89 35.54
CA MET A 1 16.75 -63.69 34.56
C MET A 1 17.30 -62.27 34.73
N GLN A 2 18.62 -62.17 34.71
CA GLN A 2 19.45 -61.16 35.37
C GLN A 2 19.63 -59.90 34.49
N LYS A 3 19.59 -58.71 35.10
CA LYS A 3 19.90 -57.42 34.45
C LYS A 3 21.41 -57.28 34.28
N ILE A 4 21.88 -56.82 33.13
CA ILE A 4 23.27 -56.42 32.88
C ILE A 4 23.29 -54.94 32.45
N TYR A 5 24.00 -54.13 33.22
CA TYR A 5 24.44 -52.78 32.87
C TYR A 5 25.85 -52.86 32.31
N ILE A 6 26.15 -52.12 31.24
CA ILE A 6 27.52 -51.86 30.79
C ILE A 6 27.68 -50.35 30.68
N ALA A 7 28.53 -49.80 31.56
CA ALA A 7 29.13 -48.48 31.44
C ALA A 7 30.44 -48.62 30.66
N SER A 8 30.68 -47.71 29.70
CA SER A 8 31.98 -47.59 29.03
C SER A 8 32.43 -46.13 29.00
N ILE A 9 33.53 -45.89 29.69
CA ILE A 9 34.33 -44.66 29.77
C ILE A 9 35.38 -44.71 28.66
N PHE A 10 35.53 -43.66 27.84
CA PHE A 10 36.72 -43.31 27.05
C PHE A 10 36.56 -41.85 26.60
N LEU A 11 37.56 -40.98 26.47
CA LEU A 11 38.93 -40.81 26.94
C LEU A 11 39.32 -39.43 26.41
N ILE A 12 39.99 -38.63 27.22
CA ILE A 12 40.47 -37.28 26.91
C ILE A 12 41.50 -37.35 25.76
N GLY A 13 41.35 -36.50 24.75
CA GLY A 13 42.36 -36.22 23.73
C GLY A 13 42.52 -34.72 23.53
N LEU A 14 43.61 -34.17 24.08
CA LEU A 14 44.04 -32.79 23.91
C LEU A 14 44.96 -32.70 22.68
N PHE A 15 44.70 -31.80 21.74
CA PHE A 15 45.70 -31.27 20.80
C PHE A 15 45.49 -29.77 20.59
N LEU A 16 46.47 -28.99 21.06
CA LEU A 16 46.84 -27.63 20.62
C LEU A 16 47.29 -27.74 19.14
N THR A 17 47.25 -26.78 18.22
CA THR A 17 47.33 -25.30 18.21
C THR A 17 47.16 -24.88 16.74
N ALA A 18 46.57 -23.71 16.43
CA ALA A 18 47.11 -22.71 15.48
C ALA A 18 46.06 -21.62 15.18
N CYS A 19 46.50 -20.37 15.28
CA CYS A 19 45.76 -19.15 15.04
C CYS A 19 45.40 -18.97 13.55
N GLN A 20 44.21 -18.41 13.29
CA GLN A 20 44.09 -17.32 12.31
C GLN A 20 42.86 -16.46 12.64
N GLN A 21 43.11 -15.18 12.95
CA GLN A 21 42.09 -14.14 12.95
C GLN A 21 41.60 -13.95 11.51
N GLY A 22 40.29 -14.08 11.29
CA GLY A 22 39.59 -13.58 10.13
C GLY A 22 38.61 -12.50 10.60
N ASP A 23 38.67 -11.33 9.96
CA ASP A 23 37.83 -10.17 10.23
C ASP A 23 36.31 -10.48 10.16
N PRO A 24 35.47 -9.82 10.98
CA PRO A 24 34.02 -9.94 10.88
C PRO A 24 33.53 -8.94 9.84
N ASN A 25 33.63 -9.28 8.55
CA ASN A 25 32.86 -8.57 7.54
C ASN A 25 32.59 -9.46 6.32
N THR A 26 31.75 -10.48 6.53
CA THR A 26 31.07 -11.13 5.43
C THR A 26 29.62 -10.66 5.45
N ASN A 27 29.32 -9.73 4.53
CA ASN A 27 27.98 -9.53 4.00
C ASN A 27 27.39 -10.90 3.69
N ILE A 28 26.38 -11.29 4.45
CA ILE A 28 25.45 -12.32 4.01
C ILE A 28 24.50 -11.58 3.08
N ASP A 29 24.74 -11.75 1.77
CA ASP A 29 23.82 -11.38 0.72
C ASP A 29 22.49 -12.13 0.95
N GLU A 30 21.56 -11.50 1.66
CA GLU A 30 20.15 -11.81 1.50
C GLU A 30 19.73 -11.33 0.11
N LYS A 31 19.72 -12.26 -0.84
CA LYS A 31 18.90 -12.13 -2.05
C LYS A 31 17.44 -12.03 -1.62
N GLU A 32 16.99 -10.82 -1.30
CA GLU A 32 15.56 -10.51 -1.32
C GLU A 32 15.13 -10.51 -2.78
N GLN A 33 14.41 -11.56 -3.17
CA GLN A 33 13.67 -11.61 -4.42
C GLN A 33 12.57 -10.55 -4.33
N THR A 34 12.63 -9.57 -5.23
CA THR A 34 11.51 -8.70 -5.55
C THR A 34 10.30 -9.59 -5.86
N THR A 35 9.26 -9.52 -5.04
CA THR A 35 7.99 -10.24 -5.25
C THR A 35 7.49 -9.94 -6.66
N GLN A 36 7.19 -11.01 -7.38
CA GLN A 36 6.88 -10.99 -8.81
C GLN A 36 5.42 -10.60 -8.98
N GLN A 37 5.14 -9.35 -9.34
CA GLN A 37 3.87 -9.02 -9.99
C GLN A 37 3.91 -9.55 -11.42
N GLU A 38 3.41 -10.77 -11.65
CA GLU A 38 3.05 -11.28 -12.98
C GLU A 38 1.66 -11.95 -12.93
N GLN A 39 0.67 -11.28 -13.53
CA GLN A 39 -0.59 -11.89 -13.96
C GLN A 39 -0.48 -12.35 -15.42
N GLN A 40 -0.92 -13.58 -15.70
CA GLN A 40 -1.35 -14.01 -17.02
C GLN A 40 -2.87 -13.88 -17.13
N ALA A 41 -3.34 -13.08 -18.10
CA ALA A 41 -4.68 -13.20 -18.65
C ALA A 41 -4.65 -12.81 -20.14
N ASP A 42 -4.46 -13.79 -21.00
CA ASP A 42 -4.93 -13.73 -22.38
C ASP A 42 -5.26 -15.15 -22.85
N GLN A 43 -6.56 -15.44 -22.98
CA GLN A 43 -7.05 -16.26 -24.08
C GLN A 43 -8.43 -15.74 -24.55
N SER A 44 -8.37 -15.22 -25.77
CA SER A 44 -9.44 -14.79 -26.67
C SER A 44 -10.43 -15.87 -27.14
N VAL A 45 -11.55 -15.37 -27.73
CA VAL A 45 -12.40 -15.90 -28.85
C VAL A 45 -13.78 -16.51 -28.44
N PRO A 46 -14.91 -16.32 -29.19
CA PRO A 46 -15.36 -15.22 -30.09
C PRO A 46 -16.84 -14.77 -29.90
N LYS A 47 -17.17 -13.64 -30.57
CA LYS A 47 -18.51 -13.13 -30.94
C LYS A 47 -19.42 -14.15 -31.63
N LYS A 48 -20.74 -14.02 -31.39
CA LYS A 48 -21.79 -14.29 -32.38
C LYS A 48 -22.98 -13.33 -32.26
N GLU A 49 -23.39 -12.78 -33.41
CA GLU A 49 -24.53 -11.89 -33.65
C GLU A 49 -25.90 -12.59 -33.52
N THR A 50 -26.94 -11.83 -33.16
CA THR A 50 -28.24 -11.65 -33.88
C THR A 50 -29.13 -10.70 -33.05
N ALA A 51 -29.50 -9.52 -33.51
CA ALA A 51 -30.57 -9.13 -34.45
C ALA A 51 -31.89 -8.69 -33.76
N LYS A 52 -32.16 -7.38 -33.89
CA LYS A 52 -33.42 -6.61 -34.03
C LYS A 52 -34.75 -7.16 -33.46
N THR A 53 -35.50 -6.27 -32.79
CA THR A 53 -36.82 -5.84 -33.30
C THR A 53 -37.11 -4.39 -32.88
N GLU A 54 -37.61 -3.62 -33.84
CA GLU A 54 -38.12 -2.25 -33.75
C GLU A 54 -39.59 -2.28 -33.31
N GLU A 55 -40.04 -1.29 -32.54
CA GLU A 55 -41.44 -0.83 -32.60
C GLU A 55 -41.48 0.69 -32.39
N GLN A 56 -41.98 1.38 -33.42
CA GLN A 56 -42.32 2.80 -33.44
C GLN A 56 -43.77 2.96 -32.98
N ASP A 57 -44.10 4.05 -32.29
CA ASP A 57 -45.36 4.74 -32.55
C ASP A 57 -45.32 6.25 -32.23
N ASN A 58 -45.45 7.01 -33.32
CA ASN A 58 -46.15 8.28 -33.58
C ASN A 58 -46.23 9.44 -32.55
N ALA A 59 -45.49 10.50 -32.90
CA ALA A 59 -45.96 11.82 -33.36
C ALA A 59 -47.08 12.60 -32.64
N SER A 60 -46.78 13.86 -32.27
CA SER A 60 -47.57 15.03 -32.69
C SER A 60 -46.78 16.34 -32.62
N ASP A 61 -46.89 17.12 -33.71
CA ASP A 61 -46.36 18.44 -33.98
C ASP A 61 -46.77 19.56 -33.00
N GLY A 62 -45.96 20.62 -32.97
CA GLY A 62 -46.34 21.93 -32.44
C GLY A 62 -45.21 22.96 -32.43
N LEU A 63 -44.86 23.50 -33.60
CA LEU A 63 -43.98 24.67 -33.76
C LEU A 63 -44.63 25.94 -33.18
N ASN A 64 -43.87 26.76 -32.46
CA ASN A 64 -43.98 28.22 -32.57
C ASN A 64 -42.64 28.89 -32.21
N GLU A 65 -42.13 29.69 -33.14
CA GLU A 65 -40.88 30.43 -33.01
C GLU A 65 -41.11 31.84 -32.42
N ASN A 66 -40.03 32.30 -31.76
CA ASN A 66 -39.52 33.66 -31.70
C ASN A 66 -40.10 34.64 -30.66
N GLU A 67 -39.28 34.98 -29.65
CA GLU A 67 -38.79 36.36 -29.53
C GLU A 67 -37.53 36.45 -28.66
N SER A 68 -36.60 37.25 -29.17
CA SER A 68 -35.27 37.58 -28.66
C SER A 68 -35.32 38.41 -27.36
N ALA A 69 -34.53 38.03 -26.36
CA ALA A 69 -33.99 38.97 -25.38
C ALA A 69 -32.53 38.61 -25.04
N LYS A 70 -31.60 39.38 -25.60
CA LYS A 70 -30.20 39.49 -25.15
C LYS A 70 -30.16 40.06 -23.74
N ALA A 71 -29.50 39.37 -22.83
CA ALA A 71 -28.96 39.97 -21.61
C ALA A 71 -27.69 39.20 -21.22
N ASP A 72 -26.56 39.82 -21.58
CA ASP A 72 -25.27 39.85 -20.89
C ASP A 72 -24.88 38.63 -20.03
N ASP A 73 -24.25 37.66 -20.68
CA ASP A 73 -23.39 36.66 -20.04
C ASP A 73 -22.05 37.32 -19.70
N SER A 74 -21.97 37.89 -18.50
CA SER A 74 -20.72 38.28 -17.86
C SER A 74 -20.64 37.63 -16.47
N THR A 75 -20.78 36.30 -16.43
CA THR A 75 -20.38 35.52 -15.25
C THR A 75 -18.86 35.40 -15.21
N ASN A 76 -18.26 36.46 -14.66
CA ASN A 76 -17.09 36.51 -13.80
C ASN A 76 -16.12 35.30 -13.87
N GLU A 77 -15.06 35.43 -14.66
CA GLU A 77 -13.89 34.52 -14.63
C GLU A 77 -13.22 34.45 -13.24
N GLU A 78 -13.50 35.41 -12.37
CA GLU A 78 -13.01 35.43 -10.97
C GLU A 78 -13.72 34.41 -10.06
N ASP A 79 -14.95 33.98 -10.36
CA ASP A 79 -15.63 32.95 -9.57
C ASP A 79 -15.20 31.52 -9.97
N LYS A 80 -14.85 31.31 -11.25
CA LYS A 80 -14.17 30.06 -11.67
C LYS A 80 -12.77 29.92 -11.05
N GLN A 81 -12.00 31.00 -10.96
CA GLN A 81 -10.69 30.99 -10.31
C GLN A 81 -10.74 30.86 -8.77
N LYS A 82 -11.91 31.03 -8.15
CA LYS A 82 -12.11 30.77 -6.71
C LYS A 82 -12.55 29.35 -6.41
N GLU A 83 -13.35 28.74 -7.28
CA GLU A 83 -13.66 27.30 -7.18
C GLU A 83 -12.44 26.43 -7.50
N GLU A 84 -11.57 26.84 -8.42
CA GLU A 84 -10.33 26.13 -8.79
C GLU A 84 -9.23 26.19 -7.71
N LYS A 85 -9.49 26.82 -6.55
CA LYS A 85 -8.47 27.13 -5.53
C LYS A 85 -8.66 26.44 -4.18
N GLU A 86 -9.65 25.58 -4.03
CA GLU A 86 -10.02 24.96 -2.74
C GLU A 86 -9.63 23.48 -2.58
N ILE A 87 -8.96 22.84 -3.56
CA ILE A 87 -8.75 21.37 -3.58
C ILE A 87 -7.26 20.95 -3.62
N ASP A 88 -6.35 21.66 -2.95
CA ASP A 88 -5.06 21.04 -2.61
C ASP A 88 -4.54 21.53 -1.25
N LYS A 89 -5.24 21.10 -0.19
CA LYS A 89 -4.77 21.31 1.17
C LYS A 89 -3.50 20.49 1.38
N HIS A 90 -2.55 21.10 2.07
CA HIS A 90 -1.30 20.49 2.53
C HIS A 90 -0.17 20.29 1.51
N ILE A 91 -0.01 21.20 0.54
CA ILE A 91 1.17 21.23 -0.34
C ILE A 91 2.06 22.44 -0.02
N ALA A 92 3.31 22.16 0.32
CA ALA A 92 4.33 23.16 0.61
C ALA A 92 4.90 23.80 -0.67
N LYS A 93 5.16 22.97 -1.69
CA LYS A 93 5.79 23.39 -2.96
C LYS A 93 5.64 22.29 -4.02
N VAL A 94 5.82 22.67 -5.29
CA VAL A 94 6.06 21.72 -6.39
C VAL A 94 7.57 21.63 -6.66
N GLU A 95 8.12 20.41 -6.65
CA GLU A 95 9.52 20.18 -6.93
C GLU A 95 9.82 20.34 -8.43
N LYS A 96 10.62 21.35 -8.78
CA LYS A 96 10.88 21.71 -10.19
C LYS A 96 11.53 20.60 -11.03
N SER A 97 12.31 19.71 -10.42
CA SER A 97 13.02 18.64 -11.13
C SER A 97 12.11 17.47 -11.50
N THR A 98 11.11 17.17 -10.67
CA THR A 98 10.28 15.97 -10.79
C THR A 98 8.82 16.28 -11.11
N GLY A 99 8.36 17.51 -10.84
CA GLY A 99 6.96 17.90 -10.89
C GLY A 99 6.15 17.43 -9.68
N LEU A 100 6.76 16.81 -8.67
CA LEU A 100 6.03 16.26 -7.52
C LEU A 100 5.59 17.35 -6.54
N HIS A 101 4.39 17.20 -5.99
CA HIS A 101 3.82 18.05 -4.96
C HIS A 101 4.37 17.61 -3.59
N VAL A 102 5.14 18.48 -2.93
CA VAL A 102 5.72 18.19 -1.61
C VAL A 102 4.71 18.53 -0.52
N VAL A 103 4.35 17.55 0.32
CA VAL A 103 3.38 17.75 1.40
C VAL A 103 3.93 18.67 2.51
N ASP A 104 3.08 19.48 3.14
CA ASP A 104 3.45 20.40 4.23
C ASP A 104 3.20 19.85 5.64
N ASN A 105 2.50 18.72 5.75
CA ASN A 105 2.05 18.11 7.00
C ASN A 105 2.60 16.67 7.18
N PRO A 106 3.90 16.41 6.96
CA PRO A 106 4.42 15.04 6.85
C PRO A 106 4.25 14.18 8.11
N GLU A 107 4.08 14.81 9.27
CA GLU A 107 3.85 14.13 10.56
C GLU A 107 2.38 13.84 10.87
N SER A 108 1.45 14.39 10.06
CA SER A 108 0.02 14.15 10.25
C SER A 108 -0.33 12.69 9.98
N PRO A 109 -1.19 12.04 10.78
CA PRO A 109 -1.79 10.75 10.42
C PRO A 109 -2.58 10.79 9.10
N GLU A 110 -3.04 11.99 8.72
CA GLU A 110 -3.78 12.27 7.48
C GLU A 110 -2.85 12.57 6.29
N VAL A 111 -1.52 12.59 6.48
CA VAL A 111 -0.57 12.86 5.39
C VAL A 111 -0.81 11.88 4.24
N TYR A 112 -0.94 12.38 3.02
CA TYR A 112 -1.21 11.53 1.89
C TYR A 112 -0.13 11.67 0.82
N VAL A 113 0.40 10.53 0.38
CA VAL A 113 1.41 10.44 -0.69
C VAL A 113 0.99 9.41 -1.73
N ASN A 114 1.35 9.67 -2.97
CA ASN A 114 1.00 8.85 -4.14
C ASN A 114 2.01 9.14 -5.27
N LYS A 115 1.72 8.70 -6.50
CA LYS A 115 2.60 8.94 -7.66
C LYS A 115 2.90 10.42 -7.95
N GLN A 116 2.12 11.36 -7.40
CA GLN A 116 2.22 12.81 -7.63
C GLN A 116 2.62 13.60 -6.36
N ARG A 117 2.38 13.06 -5.16
CA ARG A 117 2.66 13.69 -3.86
C ARG A 117 3.81 12.99 -3.15
N THR A 118 4.78 13.77 -2.67
CA THR A 118 6.00 13.28 -2.04
C THR A 118 6.20 13.86 -0.65
N LEU A 119 6.82 13.08 0.22
CA LEU A 119 7.35 13.54 1.49
C LEU A 119 8.49 14.55 1.27
N PRO A 120 8.70 15.50 2.21
CA PRO A 120 9.87 16.36 2.20
C PRO A 120 11.17 15.57 2.24
N GLU A 121 12.21 16.13 1.63
CA GLU A 121 13.55 15.57 1.66
C GLU A 121 14.04 15.35 3.10
N GLY A 122 14.61 14.17 3.36
CA GLY A 122 15.13 13.81 4.68
C GLY A 122 14.06 13.46 5.72
N TYR A 123 12.77 13.43 5.36
CA TYR A 123 11.72 13.08 6.31
C TYR A 123 11.85 11.63 6.81
N VAL A 124 11.90 11.51 8.13
CA VAL A 124 11.82 10.28 8.90
C VAL A 124 10.81 10.51 10.02
N PRO A 125 9.80 9.64 10.20
CA PRO A 125 8.83 9.83 11.29
C PRO A 125 9.53 9.80 12.66
N PRO A 126 9.25 10.76 13.55
CA PRO A 126 9.95 10.86 14.82
C PRO A 126 9.59 9.75 15.83
N ASN A 127 8.48 9.03 15.62
CA ASN A 127 7.80 8.22 16.64
C ASN A 127 7.64 6.74 16.23
N LEU A 128 8.66 6.16 15.59
CA LEU A 128 8.60 4.77 15.14
C LEU A 128 8.73 3.78 16.30
N VAL A 129 7.78 2.86 16.42
CA VAL A 129 7.74 1.79 17.43
C VAL A 129 7.41 0.45 16.76
N VAL A 130 7.76 -0.65 17.41
CA VAL A 130 7.36 -1.99 16.97
C VAL A 130 6.04 -2.35 17.68
N PRO A 131 4.93 -2.57 16.96
CA PRO A 131 3.69 -3.05 17.55
C PRO A 131 3.85 -4.46 18.10
N ASP A 132 3.19 -4.75 19.22
CA ASP A 132 3.15 -6.06 19.89
C ASP A 132 2.17 -7.02 19.17
N VAL A 133 2.57 -7.42 17.97
CA VAL A 133 1.84 -8.37 17.11
C VAL A 133 2.80 -9.41 16.55
N SER A 134 2.28 -10.46 15.90
CA SER A 134 3.11 -11.41 15.16
C SER A 134 3.78 -10.73 13.96
N HIS A 135 5.10 -10.93 13.79
CA HIS A 135 5.88 -10.38 12.68
C HIS A 135 6.50 -11.49 11.84
N TYR A 136 6.45 -11.33 10.52
CA TYR A 136 7.18 -12.18 9.57
C TYR A 136 8.65 -11.75 9.47
N SER A 137 8.90 -10.44 9.51
CA SER A 137 10.24 -9.85 9.46
C SER A 137 11.06 -10.13 10.72
N SER A 138 12.37 -10.25 10.58
CA SER A 138 13.32 -10.50 11.68
C SER A 138 13.34 -9.38 12.74
N GLU A 139 13.71 -9.74 13.97
CA GLU A 139 13.91 -8.76 15.05
C GLU A 139 14.93 -7.69 14.68
N GLY A 140 14.64 -6.44 15.05
CA GLY A 140 15.46 -5.27 14.69
C GLY A 140 15.23 -4.74 13.27
N SER A 141 14.47 -5.42 12.41
CA SER A 141 14.14 -4.92 11.08
C SER A 141 13.25 -3.66 11.15
N PRO A 142 13.57 -2.58 10.41
CA PRO A 142 12.70 -1.40 10.28
C PRO A 142 11.31 -1.74 9.73
N LYS A 143 11.19 -2.84 8.97
CA LYS A 143 9.90 -3.37 8.47
C LYS A 143 8.94 -3.73 9.60
N ARG A 144 9.42 -3.89 10.84
CA ARG A 144 8.55 -4.14 12.00
C ARG A 144 7.98 -2.86 12.61
N GLN A 145 8.35 -1.69 12.11
CA GLN A 145 8.03 -0.43 12.77
C GLN A 145 6.86 0.30 12.11
N LEU A 146 6.08 1.02 12.92
CA LEU A 146 5.06 1.97 12.50
C LEU A 146 5.17 3.22 13.37
N GLN A 147 4.56 4.34 12.94
CA GLN A 147 4.27 5.42 13.87
C GLN A 147 3.40 4.89 15.02
N LYS A 148 3.66 5.36 16.24
CA LYS A 148 2.96 4.89 17.45
C LYS A 148 1.44 4.80 17.29
N VAL A 149 0.80 5.81 16.70
CA VAL A 149 -0.67 5.81 16.52
C VAL A 149 -1.18 4.66 15.64
N ALA A 150 -0.45 4.35 14.56
CA ALA A 150 -0.78 3.22 13.69
C ALA A 150 -0.39 1.89 14.34
N ALA A 151 0.69 1.84 15.12
CA ALA A 151 1.08 0.66 15.89
C ALA A 151 0.00 0.26 16.92
N ASP A 152 -0.45 1.22 17.74
CA ASP A 152 -1.51 1.00 18.76
C ASP A 152 -2.84 0.54 18.11
N ALA A 153 -3.14 1.05 16.91
CA ALA A 153 -4.31 0.65 16.14
C ALA A 153 -4.16 -0.75 15.54
N LEU A 154 -2.97 -1.10 15.06
CA LEU A 154 -2.67 -2.42 14.51
C LEU A 154 -2.77 -3.51 15.59
N GLU A 155 -2.28 -3.23 16.80
CA GLU A 155 -2.43 -4.13 17.95
C GLU A 155 -3.90 -4.43 18.26
N GLN A 156 -4.78 -3.41 18.23
CA GLN A 156 -6.22 -3.59 18.42
C GLN A 156 -6.85 -4.41 17.28
N LEU A 157 -6.46 -4.14 16.04
CA LEU A 157 -6.95 -4.88 14.87
C LEU A 157 -6.59 -6.36 14.98
N PHE A 158 -5.33 -6.68 15.30
CA PHE A 158 -4.86 -8.05 15.45
C PHE A 158 -5.52 -8.76 16.64
N ALA A 159 -5.67 -8.06 17.77
CA ALA A 159 -6.34 -8.63 18.94
C ALA A 159 -7.82 -8.97 18.68
N GLU A 160 -8.51 -8.19 17.85
CA GLU A 160 -9.89 -8.51 17.44
C GLU A 160 -9.92 -9.69 16.46
N ALA A 161 -9.01 -9.71 15.48
CA ALA A 161 -8.89 -10.84 14.55
C ALA A 161 -8.65 -12.16 15.30
N ASP A 162 -7.71 -12.16 16.24
CA ASP A 162 -7.36 -13.33 17.06
C ASP A 162 -8.54 -13.82 17.91
N GLN A 163 -9.35 -12.90 18.47
CA GLN A 163 -10.58 -13.27 19.21
C GLN A 163 -11.60 -14.00 18.33
N GLN A 164 -11.59 -13.72 17.03
CA GLN A 164 -12.45 -14.37 16.04
C GLN A 164 -11.77 -15.60 15.39
N GLY A 165 -10.59 -15.99 15.85
CA GLY A 165 -9.82 -17.11 15.32
C GLY A 165 -9.15 -16.82 13.98
N ILE A 166 -9.02 -15.54 13.61
CA ILE A 166 -8.38 -15.06 12.38
C ILE A 166 -6.93 -14.69 12.69
N GLY A 167 -5.99 -15.54 12.26
CA GLY A 167 -4.56 -15.30 12.48
C GLY A 167 -3.96 -14.36 11.43
N LEU A 168 -3.54 -13.17 11.84
CA LEU A 168 -2.83 -12.20 11.01
C LEU A 168 -1.33 -12.16 11.35
N VAL A 169 -0.51 -11.78 10.37
CA VAL A 169 0.94 -11.52 10.56
C VAL A 169 1.35 -10.22 9.88
N ALA A 170 2.09 -9.37 10.58
CA ALA A 170 2.68 -8.15 10.05
C ALA A 170 3.93 -8.47 9.22
N VAL A 171 4.00 -7.96 8.00
CA VAL A 171 5.06 -8.30 7.03
C VAL A 171 6.03 -7.13 6.85
N SER A 172 5.53 -5.96 6.48
CA SER A 172 6.35 -4.79 6.13
C SER A 172 5.65 -3.46 6.42
N GLY A 173 6.10 -2.81 7.49
CA GLY A 173 5.75 -1.45 7.88
C GLY A 173 6.72 -0.41 7.32
N TYR A 174 7.45 0.28 8.20
CA TYR A 174 8.32 1.39 7.83
C TYR A 174 9.43 1.01 6.84
N ARG A 175 9.62 1.89 5.85
CA ARG A 175 10.68 1.80 4.85
C ARG A 175 11.29 3.18 4.63
N SER A 176 12.59 3.32 4.85
CA SER A 176 13.27 4.61 4.66
C SER A 176 13.29 5.04 3.20
N TYR A 177 13.52 6.34 2.98
CA TYR A 177 13.74 6.92 1.66
C TYR A 177 14.86 6.18 0.91
N GLU A 178 16.00 5.96 1.57
CA GLU A 178 17.18 5.30 0.98
C GLU A 178 16.85 3.86 0.55
N ARG A 179 16.07 3.14 1.35
CA ARG A 179 15.66 1.78 0.99
C ARG A 179 14.72 1.80 -0.21
N GLN A 180 13.75 2.72 -0.25
CA GLN A 180 12.86 2.86 -1.41
C GLN A 180 13.64 3.27 -2.67
N LYS A 181 14.67 4.12 -2.54
CA LYS A 181 15.60 4.46 -3.62
C LYS A 181 16.32 3.25 -4.19
N GLN A 182 16.88 2.40 -3.34
CA GLN A 182 17.53 1.16 -3.79
C GLN A 182 16.55 0.25 -4.54
N ILE A 183 15.33 0.09 -4.02
CA ILE A 183 14.29 -0.73 -4.65
C ILE A 183 13.93 -0.17 -6.03
N TYR A 184 13.69 1.14 -6.11
CA TYR A 184 13.34 1.81 -7.36
C TYR A 184 14.47 1.73 -8.39
N GLU A 185 15.71 2.06 -8.00
CA GLU A 185 16.88 1.99 -8.90
C GLU A 185 17.14 0.56 -9.40
N SER A 186 16.94 -0.44 -8.55
CA SER A 186 17.01 -1.86 -8.94
C SER A 186 15.93 -2.22 -9.97
N ALA A 187 14.69 -1.74 -9.78
CA ALA A 187 13.61 -1.95 -10.74
C ALA A 187 13.93 -1.31 -12.10
N VAL A 188 14.44 -0.07 -12.09
CA VAL A 188 14.88 0.63 -13.31
C VAL A 188 15.99 -0.15 -14.02
N ALA A 189 17.00 -0.61 -13.28
CA ALA A 189 18.13 -1.35 -13.86
C ALA A 189 17.71 -2.69 -14.48
N ASN A 190 16.75 -3.39 -13.87
CA ASN A 190 16.35 -4.73 -14.29
C ASN A 190 15.23 -4.76 -15.33
N LYS A 191 14.32 -3.77 -15.30
CA LYS A 191 13.07 -3.78 -16.10
C LYS A 191 12.81 -2.48 -16.87
N GLY A 192 13.63 -1.45 -16.68
CA GLY A 192 13.48 -0.15 -17.31
C GLY A 192 12.62 0.83 -16.51
N GLN A 193 12.74 2.11 -16.84
CA GLN A 193 12.10 3.19 -16.09
C GLN A 193 10.57 3.17 -16.17
N GLU A 194 10.00 2.94 -17.36
CA GLU A 194 8.55 2.89 -17.54
C GLU A 194 7.91 1.80 -16.67
N HIS A 195 8.53 0.63 -16.61
CA HIS A 195 8.11 -0.46 -15.73
C HIS A 195 8.24 -0.06 -14.25
N ALA A 196 9.37 0.52 -13.84
CA ALA A 196 9.57 0.97 -12.46
C ALA A 196 8.57 2.05 -12.04
N ASP A 197 8.27 3.02 -12.91
CA ASP A 197 7.29 4.08 -12.66
C ASP A 197 5.87 3.51 -12.48
N LYS A 198 5.53 2.44 -13.20
CA LYS A 198 4.25 1.75 -13.07
C LYS A 198 4.14 0.96 -11.77
N PHE A 199 5.11 0.09 -11.49
CA PHE A 199 4.98 -0.92 -10.43
C PHE A 199 5.70 -0.60 -9.12
N SER A 200 6.50 0.47 -9.07
CA SER A 200 7.22 0.88 -7.86
C SER A 200 6.89 2.32 -7.48
N ALA A 201 6.93 2.63 -6.19
CA ALA A 201 6.92 4.01 -5.72
C ALA A 201 8.27 4.66 -5.99
N ARG A 202 8.26 5.91 -6.45
CA ARG A 202 9.48 6.73 -6.45
C ARG A 202 9.90 7.01 -5.01
N PRO A 203 11.18 7.26 -4.75
CA PRO A 203 11.64 7.66 -3.41
C PRO A 203 10.89 8.91 -2.95
N GLY A 204 10.41 8.92 -1.70
CA GLY A 204 9.58 9.99 -1.16
C GLY A 204 8.07 9.82 -1.40
N THR A 205 7.66 8.97 -2.35
CA THR A 205 6.24 8.77 -2.70
C THR A 205 5.65 7.47 -2.16
N SER A 206 6.43 6.67 -1.40
CA SER A 206 5.95 5.43 -0.80
C SER A 206 5.29 5.69 0.54
N GLU A 207 4.08 5.17 0.74
CA GLU A 207 3.39 5.28 2.03
C GLU A 207 4.15 4.58 3.17
N HIS A 208 4.95 3.55 2.91
CA HIS A 208 5.77 2.92 3.95
C HIS A 208 6.75 3.91 4.61
N GLN A 209 7.19 4.96 3.90
CA GLN A 209 8.06 5.98 4.48
C GLN A 209 7.33 6.84 5.52
N THR A 210 6.00 6.95 5.44
CA THR A 210 5.20 7.64 6.47
C THR A 210 5.19 6.88 7.80
N GLY A 211 5.46 5.57 7.80
CA GLY A 211 5.24 4.70 8.96
C GLY A 211 3.76 4.49 9.30
N LEU A 212 2.84 4.81 8.38
CA LEU A 212 1.39 4.63 8.54
C LEU A 212 0.84 3.48 7.69
N ALA A 213 1.67 2.86 6.85
CA ALA A 213 1.31 1.69 6.05
C ALA A 213 1.92 0.42 6.63
N MET A 214 1.16 -0.67 6.62
CA MET A 214 1.61 -2.01 6.98
C MET A 214 1.12 -3.00 5.93
N ASP A 215 2.03 -3.83 5.43
CA ASP A 215 1.68 -5.03 4.69
C ASP A 215 1.31 -6.13 5.70
N VAL A 216 0.12 -6.72 5.54
CA VAL A 216 -0.41 -7.79 6.41
C VAL A 216 -0.73 -9.04 5.59
N ALA A 217 -0.45 -10.21 6.16
CA ALA A 217 -0.74 -11.50 5.55
C ALA A 217 -1.48 -12.42 6.52
N SER A 218 -1.93 -13.57 6.03
CA SER A 218 -2.43 -14.64 6.90
C SER A 218 -1.26 -15.30 7.62
N ALA A 219 -1.42 -15.61 8.91
CA ALA A 219 -0.41 -16.34 9.67
C ALA A 219 -0.13 -17.76 9.12
N THR A 220 -1.01 -18.27 8.24
CA THR A 220 -0.86 -19.57 7.56
C THR A 220 -0.19 -19.48 6.19
N GLU A 221 0.06 -18.28 5.67
CA GLU A 221 0.72 -18.10 4.38
C GLU A 221 2.22 -18.43 4.47
N THR A 222 2.76 -18.85 3.33
CA THR A 222 4.19 -19.16 3.19
C THR A 222 4.89 -18.05 2.44
N ALA A 223 6.23 -18.08 2.42
CA ALA A 223 7.03 -17.14 1.63
C ALA A 223 6.60 -17.09 0.14
N ALA A 224 6.03 -18.17 -0.39
CA ALA A 224 5.60 -18.26 -1.80
C ALA A 224 4.24 -17.60 -2.09
N THR A 225 3.45 -17.27 -1.06
CA THR A 225 2.10 -16.70 -1.20
C THR A 225 1.97 -15.37 -0.47
N LEU A 226 3.05 -14.88 0.12
CA LEU A 226 3.07 -13.67 0.93
C LEU A 226 2.93 -12.44 0.02
N LEU A 227 2.03 -11.52 0.39
CA LEU A 227 1.77 -10.27 -0.36
C LEU A 227 1.33 -10.52 -1.80
N GLU A 228 0.43 -11.49 -1.97
CA GLU A 228 -0.18 -11.84 -3.26
C GLU A 228 -1.68 -11.53 -3.26
N GLN A 229 -2.27 -11.32 -4.44
CA GLN A 229 -3.70 -11.03 -4.54
C GLN A 229 -4.58 -12.20 -4.07
N SER A 230 -4.03 -13.41 -4.02
CA SER A 230 -4.70 -14.58 -3.43
C SER A 230 -5.04 -14.39 -1.95
N PHE A 231 -4.36 -13.47 -1.25
CA PHE A 231 -4.68 -13.16 0.15
C PHE A 231 -6.16 -12.79 0.35
N LYS A 232 -6.79 -12.13 -0.65
CA LYS A 232 -8.23 -11.79 -0.63
C LYS A 232 -9.14 -13.02 -0.47
N GLN A 233 -8.69 -14.20 -0.88
CA GLN A 233 -9.44 -15.45 -0.85
C GLN A 233 -9.28 -16.21 0.48
N THR A 234 -8.42 -15.72 1.38
CA THR A 234 -8.26 -16.27 2.71
C THR A 234 -9.29 -15.68 3.66
N ASP A 235 -9.64 -16.42 4.71
CA ASP A 235 -10.51 -15.90 5.78
C ASP A 235 -9.90 -14.62 6.40
N ALA A 236 -8.58 -14.58 6.54
CA ALA A 236 -7.84 -13.43 7.04
C ALA A 236 -7.94 -12.19 6.13
N GLY A 237 -7.76 -12.35 4.82
CA GLY A 237 -7.86 -11.24 3.88
C GLY A 237 -9.29 -10.73 3.71
N THR A 238 -10.28 -11.63 3.70
CA THR A 238 -11.71 -11.25 3.69
C THR A 238 -12.05 -10.49 4.96
N TRP A 239 -11.68 -11.02 6.13
CA TRP A 239 -11.92 -10.36 7.42
C TRP A 239 -11.24 -8.99 7.49
N LEU A 240 -10.00 -8.89 7.02
CA LEU A 240 -9.25 -7.63 7.01
C LEU A 240 -9.95 -6.57 6.17
N ALA A 241 -10.40 -6.93 4.95
CA ALA A 241 -11.12 -6.01 4.07
C ALA A 241 -12.43 -5.50 4.70
N GLU A 242 -13.13 -6.36 5.46
CA GLU A 242 -14.39 -5.99 6.11
C GLU A 242 -14.19 -5.20 7.41
N ASN A 243 -13.08 -5.36 8.12
CA ASN A 243 -12.95 -4.88 9.50
C ASN A 243 -11.86 -3.82 9.71
N ALA A 244 -10.90 -3.65 8.80
CA ALA A 244 -9.77 -2.73 8.98
C ALA A 244 -10.20 -1.30 9.33
N HIS A 245 -11.31 -0.84 8.72
CA HIS A 245 -11.83 0.52 8.91
C HIS A 245 -12.23 0.82 10.36
N ASN A 246 -12.70 -0.17 11.11
CA ASN A 246 -13.05 -0.03 12.54
C ASN A 246 -11.85 0.37 13.42
N PHE A 247 -10.64 0.13 12.92
CA PHE A 247 -9.37 0.43 13.59
C PHE A 247 -8.64 1.62 12.95
N GLY A 248 -9.24 2.27 11.95
CA GLY A 248 -8.65 3.42 11.27
C GLY A 248 -7.73 3.07 10.11
N PHE A 249 -7.81 1.83 9.60
CA PHE A 249 -7.08 1.38 8.43
C PHE A 249 -7.99 1.22 7.22
N ILE A 250 -7.48 1.54 6.04
CA ILE A 250 -8.14 1.25 4.76
C ILE A 250 -7.34 0.21 3.98
N ILE A 251 -8.01 -0.56 3.11
CA ILE A 251 -7.33 -1.25 2.00
C ILE A 251 -6.92 -0.16 1.01
N ARG A 252 -5.62 0.15 0.96
CA ARG A 252 -5.15 1.37 0.30
C ARG A 252 -5.33 1.35 -1.22
N TYR A 253 -5.15 0.17 -1.82
CA TYR A 253 -5.20 -0.06 -3.25
C TYR A 253 -6.28 -1.10 -3.56
N PRO A 254 -7.57 -0.69 -3.63
CA PRO A 254 -8.71 -1.59 -3.84
C PRO A 254 -8.84 -2.06 -5.31
N GLU A 255 -9.62 -3.14 -5.50
CA GLU A 255 -9.81 -3.78 -6.80
C GLU A 255 -10.57 -2.84 -7.76
N GLY A 256 -10.11 -2.74 -9.02
CA GLY A 256 -10.74 -1.88 -10.03
C GLY A 256 -10.45 -0.37 -9.92
N LYS A 257 -9.61 0.06 -8.96
CA LYS A 257 -9.27 1.48 -8.76
C LYS A 257 -7.81 1.80 -9.14
N ASN A 258 -7.23 1.05 -10.07
CA ASN A 258 -5.83 1.22 -10.49
C ASN A 258 -5.60 2.49 -11.30
N GLU A 259 -6.58 2.92 -12.10
CA GLU A 259 -6.50 4.18 -12.87
C GLU A 259 -6.48 5.42 -11.96
N ILE A 260 -6.99 5.25 -10.74
CA ILE A 260 -7.13 6.27 -9.70
C ILE A 260 -5.86 6.33 -8.84
N THR A 261 -5.50 5.18 -8.26
CA THR A 261 -4.38 5.10 -7.30
C THR A 261 -3.02 5.04 -7.99
N GLY A 262 -2.97 4.57 -9.24
CA GLY A 262 -1.74 4.23 -9.95
C GLY A 262 -1.10 2.92 -9.50
N TYR A 263 -1.81 2.11 -8.71
CA TYR A 263 -1.35 0.80 -8.21
C TYR A 263 -2.34 -0.30 -8.55
N ASN A 264 -1.83 -1.52 -8.73
CA ASN A 264 -2.69 -2.70 -8.86
C ASN A 264 -3.42 -2.96 -7.53
N TYR A 265 -4.41 -3.87 -7.56
CA TYR A 265 -5.05 -4.33 -6.33
C TYR A 265 -4.03 -4.98 -5.38
N GLU A 266 -3.98 -4.50 -4.14
CA GLU A 266 -3.10 -5.00 -3.06
C GLU A 266 -3.92 -5.25 -1.78
N PRO A 267 -4.55 -6.44 -1.62
CA PRO A 267 -5.38 -6.77 -0.46
C PRO A 267 -4.63 -6.76 0.87
N TRP A 268 -3.31 -6.84 0.84
CA TRP A 268 -2.43 -6.89 2.00
C TRP A 268 -2.03 -5.51 2.53
N HIS A 269 -2.04 -4.47 1.67
CA HIS A 269 -1.50 -3.15 2.01
C HIS A 269 -2.58 -2.33 2.71
N ILE A 270 -2.44 -2.20 4.02
CA ILE A 270 -3.33 -1.35 4.83
C ILE A 270 -2.67 -0.02 5.18
N ARG A 271 -3.46 1.05 5.13
CA ARG A 271 -3.02 2.42 5.41
C ARG A 271 -3.82 3.03 6.56
N TYR A 272 -3.13 3.47 7.62
CA TYR A 272 -3.75 4.17 8.73
C TYR A 272 -4.07 5.63 8.36
N VAL A 273 -5.32 6.02 8.57
CA VAL A 273 -5.85 7.39 8.35
C VAL A 273 -6.73 7.87 9.51
N GLY A 274 -6.85 7.07 10.58
CA GLY A 274 -7.80 7.33 11.67
C GLY A 274 -9.19 6.77 11.37
N LYS A 275 -9.98 6.54 12.43
CA LYS A 275 -11.26 5.81 12.34
C LYS A 275 -12.29 6.53 11.50
N GLU A 276 -12.43 7.84 11.66
CA GLU A 276 -13.45 8.64 10.96
C GLU A 276 -13.26 8.56 9.43
N ILE A 277 -12.06 8.91 8.95
CA ILE A 277 -11.70 8.84 7.52
C ILE A 277 -11.80 7.41 6.99
N ALA A 278 -11.26 6.43 7.73
CA ALA A 278 -11.28 5.04 7.26
C ALA A 278 -12.71 4.49 7.13
N THR A 279 -13.59 4.81 8.07
CA THR A 279 -14.99 4.41 8.04
C THR A 279 -15.75 5.07 6.89
N GLU A 280 -15.48 6.35 6.60
CA GLU A 280 -16.09 7.05 5.45
C GLU A 280 -15.65 6.43 4.13
N ILE A 281 -14.33 6.25 3.95
CA ILE A 281 -13.75 5.60 2.76
C ILE A 281 -14.35 4.21 2.54
N TYR A 282 -14.47 3.42 3.61
CA TYR A 282 -15.06 2.08 3.54
C TYR A 282 -16.54 2.09 3.15
N ASN A 283 -17.34 2.96 3.78
CA ASN A 283 -18.79 3.02 3.53
C ASN A 283 -19.14 3.53 2.12
N GLU A 284 -18.32 4.43 1.58
CA GLU A 284 -18.54 5.02 0.27
C GLU A 284 -17.89 4.23 -0.87
N ASP A 285 -17.09 3.20 -0.56
CA ASP A 285 -16.31 2.41 -1.55
C ASP A 285 -15.42 3.30 -2.44
N ILE A 286 -14.72 4.22 -1.77
CA ILE A 286 -13.82 5.18 -2.40
C ILE A 286 -12.36 4.91 -2.02
N THR A 287 -11.46 5.62 -2.67
CA THR A 287 -10.02 5.62 -2.41
C THR A 287 -9.62 6.84 -1.59
N LEU A 288 -8.38 6.86 -1.09
CA LEU A 288 -7.85 8.02 -0.38
C LEU A 288 -7.67 9.23 -1.31
N GLU A 289 -7.40 8.96 -2.60
CA GLU A 289 -7.45 9.93 -3.70
C GLU A 289 -8.85 10.57 -3.81
N GLU A 290 -9.90 9.76 -3.91
CA GLU A 290 -11.29 10.24 -4.00
C GLU A 290 -11.71 11.05 -2.77
N TYR A 291 -11.27 10.62 -1.58
CA TYR A 291 -11.55 11.30 -0.32
C TYR A 291 -10.97 12.72 -0.27
N PHE A 292 -9.70 12.88 -0.66
CA PHE A 292 -9.01 14.18 -0.61
C PHE A 292 -9.18 15.02 -1.88
N GLY A 293 -9.68 14.45 -2.98
CA GLY A 293 -9.80 15.08 -4.28
C GLY A 293 -8.62 14.78 -5.23
N TYR A 294 -8.91 14.88 -6.53
CA TYR A 294 -8.01 14.54 -7.64
C TYR A 294 -7.35 15.72 -8.34
N ASP A 295 -7.64 16.95 -7.91
CA ASP A 295 -7.34 18.12 -8.71
C ASP A 295 -5.84 18.45 -8.66
N TYR A 296 -5.09 17.86 -9.59
CA TYR A 296 -3.69 18.16 -9.89
C TYR A 296 -3.51 18.41 -11.40
#